data_AF-A0A9D8F5L8-F1
#
_entry.id   AF-A0A9D8F5L8-F1
#
_cell.length_a   1.000
_cell.length_b   1.000
_cell.length_c   1.000
_cell.angle_alpha   90.00
_cell.angle_beta   90.00
_cell.angle_gamma   90.00
#
_symmetry.space_group_name_H-M   'P 1'
#
loop_
_entity.id
_entity.type
_entity.pdbx_description
1 polymer ?
#
loop_
_entity_poly.entity_id
_entity_poly.type
_entity_poly.pdbx_seq_one_letter_code
_entity_poly.pdbx_strand_id
1 'polypeptide(L)' 'MEIEPPALEGALRRLTKGFPYSPKLWQDAYLAAFAAADDVPLVTLDQGFRKSRLIRSLILTPQ' A
#
# COMPACT_ATOMS: atom_id res chain seq x y z
N MET A 1 0.82 -17.28 10.87
CA MET A 1 1.69 -16.78 9.80
C MET A 1 0.75 -16.43 8.68
N GLU A 2 0.42 -15.14 8.53
CA GLU A 2 -0.45 -14.74 7.42
C GLU A 2 0.30 -14.99 6.11
N ILE A 3 -0.41 -15.62 5.18
CA ILE A 3 0.14 -15.99 3.87
C ILE A 3 0.06 -14.75 3.00
N GLU A 4 1.15 -14.37 2.33
CA GLU A 4 1.12 -13.24 1.40
C GLU A 4 0.06 -13.49 0.30
N PRO A 5 -0.73 -12.47 -0.06
CA PRO A 5 -1.76 -12.62 -1.07
C PRO A 5 -1.17 -13.04 -2.42
N PRO A 6 -1.77 -14.00 -3.14
CA PRO A 6 -1.25 -14.43 -4.45
C PRO A 6 -1.11 -13.29 -5.47
N ALA A 7 -1.94 -12.24 -5.36
CA ALA A 7 -1.89 -11.07 -6.24
C ALA A 7 -0.89 -9.99 -5.81
N LEU A 8 -0.23 -10.14 -4.66
CA LEU A 8 0.68 -9.14 -4.08
C LEU A 8 1.80 -8.77 -5.05
N GLU A 9 2.48 -9.76 -5.63
CA GLU A 9 3.63 -9.50 -6.50
C GLU A 9 3.23 -8.65 -7.72
N GLY A 10 2.10 -8.97 -8.35
CA GLY A 10 1.59 -8.21 -9.50
C GLY A 10 1.23 -6.78 -9.12
N ALA A 11 0.55 -6.59 -7.99
CA ALA A 11 0.21 -5.27 -7.46
C ALA A 11 1.46 -4.45 -7.11
N LEU A 12 2.45 -5.07 -6.45
CA LEU A 12 3.69 -4.44 -6.02
C LEU A 12 4.54 -4.01 -7.23
N ARG A 13 4.67 -4.87 -8.25
CA ARG A 13 5.36 -4.52 -9.50
C ARG A 13 4.70 -3.34 -10.21
N ARG A 14 3.37 -3.29 -10.22
CA ARG A 14 2.63 -2.15 -10.80
C ARG A 14 2.89 -0.86 -10.02
N LEU A 15 2.91 -0.93 -8.69
CA LEU A 15 3.08 0.23 -7.81
C LEU A 15 4.51 0.76 -7.80
N THR A 16 5.51 -0.10 -7.94
CA THR A 16 6.95 0.28 -7.96
C THR A 16 7.45 0.72 -9.34
N LYS A 17 6.64 0.54 -10.39
CA LYS A 17 7.00 0.94 -11.76
C LYS A 17 7.01 2.47 -11.88
N GLY A 18 8.20 3.05 -11.91
CA GLY A 18 8.38 4.46 -12.30
C GLY A 18 8.98 5.38 -11.22
N PHE A 19 9.41 4.85 -10.08
CA PHE A 19 10.18 5.62 -9.10
C PHE A 19 11.54 4.96 -8.79
N PRO A 20 12.59 5.76 -8.53
CA PRO A 20 13.90 5.25 -8.15
C PRO A 20 13.85 4.59 -6.76
N TYR A 21 14.85 3.75 -6.45
CA TYR A 21 14.95 3.13 -5.14
C TYR A 21 14.89 4.16 -4.01
N SER A 22 13.88 4.00 -3.16
CA SER A 22 13.63 4.81 -1.96
C SER A 22 12.94 3.93 -0.92
N PRO A 23 13.54 3.69 0.25
CA PRO A 23 12.96 2.81 1.26
C PRO A 23 11.51 3.16 1.61
N LYS A 24 11.20 4.45 1.72
CA LYS A 24 9.84 4.94 2.00
C LYS A 24 8.86 4.55 0.90
N LEU A 25 9.20 4.82 -0.37
CA LEU A 25 8.31 4.54 -1.49
C LEU A 25 8.07 3.04 -1.67
N TRP A 26 9.09 2.21 -1.41
CA TRP A 26 8.97 0.75 -1.44
C TRP A 26 8.07 0.23 -0.33
N GLN A 27 8.22 0.76 0.89
CA GLN A 27 7.36 0.39 2.02
C GLN A 27 5.90 0.78 1.77
N ASP A 28 5.66 2.00 1.27
CA ASP A 28 4.31 2.45 0.95
C ASP A 28 3.68 1.61 -0.16
N ALA A 29 4.46 1.26 -1.19
CA ALA A 29 4.02 0.39 -2.27
C ALA A 29 3.69 -1.03 -1.79
N TYR A 30 4.46 -1.59 -0.84
CA TYR A 30 4.16 -2.91 -0.27
C TYR A 30 2.83 -2.91 0.49
N LEU A 31 2.64 -1.96 1.41
CA LEU A 31 1.40 -1.87 2.19
C LEU A 31 0.18 -1.63 1.29
N ALA A 32 0.32 -0.79 0.27
CA ALA A 32 -0.72 -0.57 -0.73
C ALA A 32 -0.99 -1.83 -1.57
N ALA A 33 0.05 -2.54 -2.00
CA ALA A 33 -0.08 -3.76 -2.80
C ALA A 33 -0.79 -4.86 -2.00
N PHE A 34 -0.43 -5.01 -0.72
CA PHE A 34 -1.04 -5.99 0.18
C PHE A 34 -2.53 -5.71 0.36
N ALA A 35 -2.88 -4.47 0.75
CA ALA A 35 -4.28 -4.07 0.92
C ALA A 35 -5.10 -4.21 -0.37
N ALA A 36 -4.50 -3.88 -1.53
CA ALA A 36 -5.15 -4.04 -2.82
C ALA A 36 -5.34 -5.52 -3.22
N ALA A 37 -4.39 -6.39 -2.89
CA ALA A 37 -4.43 -7.80 -3.28
C ALA A 37 -5.51 -8.59 -2.54
N ASP A 38 -5.81 -8.22 -1.29
CA ASP A 38 -6.88 -8.82 -0.48
C ASP A 38 -8.21 -8.03 -0.53
N ASP A 39 -8.27 -6.95 -1.31
CA ASP A 39 -9.41 -6.01 -1.33
C ASP A 39 -9.80 -5.48 0.07
N VAL A 40 -8.82 -5.21 0.94
CA VAL A 40 -9.05 -4.68 2.29
C VAL A 40 -8.67 -3.20 2.39
N PRO A 41 -9.30 -2.41 3.29
CA PRO A 41 -8.90 -1.03 3.51
C PRO A 41 -7.58 -0.94 4.29
N LEU A 42 -6.69 -0.04 3.88
CA LEU A 42 -5.50 0.31 4.65
C LEU A 42 -5.86 1.35 5.72
N VAL A 43 -5.89 0.94 6.99
CA VAL A 43 -6.09 1.84 8.13
C VAL A 43 -4.73 2.29 8.65
N THR A 44 -4.45 3.61 8.63
CA THR A 44 -3.13 4.13 9.00
C THR A 44 -3.20 5.56 9.54
N LEU A 45 -2.16 5.99 10.26
CA LEU A 45 -1.94 7.39 10.65
C LEU A 45 -1.15 8.16 9.59
N ASP A 46 -0.56 7.46 8.61
CA ASP A 46 0.29 8.08 7.60
C ASP A 46 -0.54 8.82 6.53
N GLN A 47 -0.43 10.15 6.57
CA GLN A 47 -1.11 11.06 5.65
C GLN A 47 -0.66 10.89 4.18
N GLY A 48 0.49 10.24 3.93
CA GLY A 48 1.00 9.94 2.59
C GLY A 48 0.02 9.15 1.73
N PHE A 49 -0.82 8.31 2.36
CA PHE A 49 -1.80 7.48 1.66
C PHE A 49 -3.09 8.22 1.26
N ARG A 50 -3.30 9.48 1.70
CA ARG A 50 -4.49 10.26 1.31
C ARG A 50 -4.63 10.46 -0.20
N LYS A 51 -3.51 10.55 -0.91
CA LYS A 51 -3.49 10.84 -2.36
C LYS A 51 -3.53 9.57 -3.21
N SER A 52 -3.46 8.40 -2.59
CA SER A 52 -3.47 7.14 -3.33
C SER A 52 -4.88 6.86 -3.84
N ARG A 53 -5.06 6.89 -5.16
CA ARG A 53 -6.30 6.46 -5.82
C ARG A 53 -6.36 4.94 -6.03
N LEU A 54 -5.29 4.23 -5.69
CA LEU A 54 -5.11 2.82 -6.00
C LEU A 54 -5.60 1.89 -4.89
N ILE A 55 -5.88 2.43 -3.71
CA ILE A 55 -6.35 1.66 -2.55
C ILE A 55 -7.45 2.40 -1.80
N ARG A 56 -8.31 1.64 -1.11
CA ARG A 56 -9.17 2.20 -0.06
C ARG A 56 -8.30 2.44 1.17
N SER A 57 -8.23 3.68 1.64
CA SER A 57 -7.50 4.03 2.87
C SER A 57 -8.40 4.77 3.85
N LEU A 58 -8.26 4.42 5.14
CA LEU A 58 -8.84 5.16 6.25
C LEU A 58 -7.70 5.80 7.04
N ILE A 59 -7.62 7.12 6.99
CA ILE A 59 -6.57 7.88 7.67
C ILE A 59 -7.08 8.32 9.02
N LEU A 60 -6.48 7.78 10.08
CA LEU A 60 -6.79 8.14 11.45
C LEU A 60 -6.10 9.45 11.82
N THR A 61 -6.76 10.25 12.64
CA THR A 61 -6.19 11.45 13.27
C THR A 61 -6.13 11.21 14.78
N PRO A 62 -4.98 11.42 15.44
CA PRO A 62 -4.93 11.39 16.89
C PRO A 62 -5.86 12.46 17.48
N GLN A 63 -6.52 12.12 18.58
CA GLN A 63 -7.37 13.02 19.37
C GLN A 63 -6.53 13.93 20.26
#